data_AF-A0AAE9DW70-F1
#
_entry.id   AF-A0AAE9DW70-F1
#
_cell.length_a   1.000
_cell.length_b   1.000
_cell.length_c   1.000
_cell.angle_alpha   90.00
_cell.angle_beta   90.00
_cell.angle_gamma   90.00
#
_symmetry.space_group_name_H-M   'P 1'
#
loop_
_entity.id
_entity.type
_entity.pdbx_description
1 polymer ?
#
loop_
_entity_poly.entity_id
_entity_poly.type
_entity_poly.pdbx_seq_one_letter_code
_entity_poly.pdbx_strand_id
1 'polypeptide(L)'
;MDLPRGKHGKNFPVNIVNIQSTGQRIIVSDSQESVHFLRYRKGDNQLVVFADDTTPRYVSCVCVLDYHTVAIADKFGNLSVVRLPERVNEDVQDDPTVSKSVWDRGWLNGASQKVELVANFFIGDTITSLQKTSLMPGANEALVYTTIGGAIGCLVSFMSKDEVDFFTNLEMHVRSEYPPLCGRDHLSYRSYYAPCKSVIDGDICEQFSLMELSKQKEVAEELGKTVSEISKKLEDIRTRYAF
;
A
#
# COMPACT_ATOMS: atom_id res chain seq x y z
N MET A 1 1.89 -44.47 -9.67
CA MET A 1 0.65 -43.66 -9.70
C MET A 1 1.07 -42.25 -10.06
N ASP A 2 1.00 -41.91 -11.33
CA ASP A 2 1.28 -40.55 -11.79
C ASP A 2 0.14 -39.64 -11.37
N LEU A 3 0.44 -38.66 -10.51
CA LEU A 3 -0.47 -37.55 -10.22
C LEU A 3 -0.76 -36.85 -11.55
N PRO A 4 -2.03 -36.65 -11.93
CA PRO A 4 -2.35 -35.95 -13.17
C PRO A 4 -1.73 -34.55 -13.11
N ARG A 5 -0.89 -34.24 -14.09
CA ARG A 5 -0.32 -32.89 -14.28
C ARG A 5 -1.48 -31.91 -14.31
N GLY A 6 -1.58 -31.08 -13.27
CA GLY A 6 -2.63 -30.07 -13.15
C GLY A 6 -2.67 -29.21 -14.42
N LYS A 7 -3.88 -28.98 -14.95
CA LYS A 7 -4.11 -28.07 -16.07
C LYS A 7 -3.38 -26.76 -15.77
N HIS A 8 -2.42 -26.39 -16.61
CA HIS A 8 -1.69 -25.15 -16.46
C HIS A 8 -2.71 -24.01 -16.56
N GLY A 9 -2.88 -23.26 -15.48
CA GLY A 9 -3.62 -22.00 -15.51
C GLY A 9 -2.98 -21.05 -16.54
N LYS A 10 -3.69 -19.99 -16.93
CA LYS A 10 -3.15 -18.90 -17.76
C LYS A 10 -1.71 -18.58 -17.31
N ASN A 11 -0.77 -18.50 -18.27
CA ASN A 11 0.58 -18.03 -17.99
C ASN A 11 0.48 -16.66 -17.33
N PHE A 12 1.02 -16.51 -16.13
CA PHE A 12 1.25 -15.20 -15.54
C PHE A 12 2.15 -14.38 -16.48
N PRO A 13 1.99 -13.05 -16.52
CA PRO A 13 2.61 -12.25 -17.56
C PRO A 13 4.12 -12.41 -17.68
N VAL A 14 4.83 -12.47 -16.55
CA VAL A 14 6.31 -12.55 -16.53
C VAL A 14 6.81 -13.69 -15.65
N ASN A 15 6.74 -13.53 -14.33
CA ASN A 15 7.25 -14.51 -13.39
C ASN A 15 6.67 -14.26 -12.00
N ILE A 16 6.19 -15.34 -11.36
CA ILE A 16 5.65 -15.28 -10.01
C ILE A 16 6.78 -15.06 -8.99
N VAL A 17 6.65 -14.03 -8.16
CA VAL A 17 7.60 -13.71 -7.07
C VAL A 17 7.03 -13.97 -5.67
N ASN A 18 5.71 -14.03 -5.54
CA ASN A 18 5.05 -14.31 -4.25
C ASN A 18 3.64 -14.88 -4.46
N ILE A 19 3.17 -15.69 -3.51
CA ILE A 19 1.80 -16.20 -3.46
C ILE A 19 1.33 -16.10 -2.00
N GLN A 20 0.22 -15.40 -1.76
CA GLN A 20 -0.49 -15.38 -0.48
C GLN A 20 -1.94 -15.79 -0.66
N SER A 21 -2.59 -16.22 0.42
CA SER A 21 -3.99 -16.63 0.38
C SER A 21 -4.77 -16.04 1.55
N THR A 22 -6.01 -15.64 1.31
CA THR A 22 -6.95 -15.21 2.34
C THR A 22 -8.32 -15.80 2.03
N GLY A 23 -8.82 -16.66 2.92
CA GLY A 23 -10.04 -17.43 2.68
C GLY A 23 -9.96 -18.24 1.38
N GLN A 24 -10.85 -17.96 0.43
CA GLN A 24 -10.91 -18.62 -0.89
C GLN A 24 -10.14 -17.87 -1.99
N ARG A 25 -9.56 -16.72 -1.68
CA ARG A 25 -8.81 -15.90 -2.62
C ARG A 25 -7.32 -16.21 -2.54
N ILE A 26 -6.70 -16.27 -3.70
CA ILE A 26 -5.25 -16.42 -3.87
C ILE A 26 -4.76 -15.14 -4.52
N ILE A 27 -3.76 -14.52 -3.91
CA ILE A 27 -3.09 -13.33 -4.43
C ILE A 27 -1.74 -13.79 -4.97
N VAL A 28 -1.54 -13.62 -6.28
CA VAL A 28 -0.27 -13.93 -6.94
C VAL A 28 0.40 -12.63 -7.32
N SER A 29 1.67 -12.48 -6.92
CA SER A 29 2.49 -11.33 -7.28
C SER A 29 3.39 -11.67 -8.46
N ASP A 30 3.33 -10.85 -9.51
CA ASP A 30 4.22 -10.91 -10.65
C ASP A 30 5.41 -9.96 -10.46
N SER A 31 6.57 -10.35 -11.01
CA SER A 31 7.80 -9.56 -10.94
C SER A 31 7.75 -8.18 -11.59
N GLN A 32 6.79 -7.92 -12.49
CA GLN A 32 6.62 -6.66 -13.23
C GLN A 32 5.16 -6.20 -13.32
N GLU A 33 4.21 -7.14 -13.35
CA GLU A 33 2.78 -6.86 -13.56
C GLU A 33 1.96 -6.84 -12.25
N SER A 34 2.57 -6.36 -11.15
CA SER A 34 1.88 -6.14 -9.87
C SER A 34 1.23 -7.41 -9.31
N VAL A 35 -0.01 -7.33 -8.83
CA VAL A 35 -0.75 -8.44 -8.21
C VAL A 35 -1.96 -8.86 -9.04
N HIS A 36 -2.23 -10.16 -9.00
CA HIS A 36 -3.39 -10.80 -9.61
C HIS A 36 -4.21 -11.50 -8.52
N PHE A 37 -5.52 -11.31 -8.55
CA PHE A 37 -6.47 -11.96 -7.66
C PHE A 37 -7.10 -13.16 -8.34
N LEU A 38 -6.98 -14.31 -7.71
CA LEU A 38 -7.41 -15.60 -8.21
C LEU A 38 -8.40 -16.28 -7.28
N ARG A 39 -9.25 -17.11 -7.87
CA ARG A 39 -10.10 -18.05 -7.14
C ARG A 39 -9.87 -19.47 -7.65
N TYR A 40 -9.84 -20.41 -6.72
CA TYR A 40 -9.82 -21.83 -7.06
C TYR A 40 -11.24 -22.37 -7.22
N ARG A 41 -11.58 -22.81 -8.43
CA ARG A 41 -12.84 -23.50 -8.75
C ARG A 41 -12.66 -25.00 -8.61
N LYS A 42 -13.19 -25.55 -7.51
CA LYS A 42 -13.12 -26.99 -7.21
C LYS A 42 -13.81 -27.86 -8.25
N GLY A 43 -14.94 -27.41 -8.81
CA GLY A 43 -15.71 -28.18 -9.80
C GLY A 43 -14.91 -28.50 -11.06
N ASP A 44 -14.10 -27.54 -11.52
CA ASP A 44 -13.32 -27.67 -12.76
C ASP A 44 -11.83 -27.94 -12.50
N ASN A 45 -11.43 -27.97 -11.22
CA ASN A 45 -10.04 -28.03 -10.78
C ASN A 45 -9.17 -26.96 -11.48
N GLN A 46 -9.62 -25.70 -11.43
CA GLN A 46 -9.02 -24.59 -12.17
C GLN A 46 -8.79 -23.36 -11.29
N LEU A 47 -7.65 -22.70 -11.51
CA LEU A 47 -7.38 -21.37 -10.99
C LEU A 47 -7.81 -20.32 -12.02
N VAL A 48 -8.65 -19.38 -11.60
CA VAL A 48 -9.17 -18.31 -12.45
C VAL A 48 -8.75 -16.96 -11.90
N VAL A 49 -8.06 -16.16 -12.72
CA VAL A 49 -7.77 -14.75 -12.42
C VAL A 49 -9.05 -13.94 -12.67
N PHE A 50 -9.60 -13.33 -11.62
CA PHE A 50 -10.82 -12.53 -11.72
C PHE A 50 -10.57 -11.03 -11.64
N ALA A 51 -9.42 -10.59 -11.09
CA ALA A 51 -9.00 -9.19 -11.07
C ALA A 51 -7.47 -9.03 -11.09
N ASP A 52 -7.00 -7.88 -11.56
CA ASP A 52 -5.58 -7.49 -11.61
C ASP A 52 -5.39 -5.97 -11.47
N ASP A 53 -4.15 -5.53 -11.25
CA ASP A 53 -3.78 -4.12 -11.22
C ASP A 53 -3.75 -3.51 -12.64
N THR A 54 -3.91 -2.19 -12.71
CA THR A 54 -3.75 -1.41 -13.95
C THR A 54 -2.35 -0.84 -14.11
N THR A 55 -1.57 -0.79 -13.02
CA THR A 55 -0.23 -0.23 -13.00
C THR A 55 0.81 -1.34 -12.88
N PRO A 56 1.83 -1.39 -13.76
CA PRO A 56 2.94 -2.32 -13.58
C PRO A 56 3.73 -1.94 -12.33
N ARG A 57 3.98 -2.93 -11.47
CA ARG A 57 4.76 -2.78 -10.23
C ARG A 57 5.78 -3.89 -10.17
N TYR A 58 7.03 -3.52 -9.93
CA TYR A 58 8.14 -4.45 -9.88
C TYR A 58 8.23 -5.07 -8.48
N VAL A 59 7.26 -5.94 -8.17
CA VAL A 59 6.98 -6.37 -6.80
C VAL A 59 8.22 -6.97 -6.13
N SER A 60 8.54 -6.48 -4.93
CA SER A 60 9.54 -7.05 -4.03
C SER A 60 8.87 -7.93 -2.97
N CYS A 61 7.86 -7.40 -2.28
CA CYS A 61 7.06 -8.12 -1.30
C CYS A 61 5.63 -7.56 -1.23
N VAL A 62 4.71 -8.35 -0.68
CA VAL A 62 3.31 -7.98 -0.47
C VAL A 62 2.85 -8.36 0.93
N CYS A 63 1.80 -7.69 1.41
CA CYS A 63 1.10 -8.07 2.63
C CYS A 63 -0.41 -7.96 2.42
N VAL A 64 -1.13 -9.08 2.58
CA VAL A 64 -2.59 -9.08 2.60
C VAL A 64 -3.07 -8.39 3.88
N LEU A 65 -3.77 -7.27 3.75
CA LEU A 65 -4.23 -6.45 4.90
C LEU A 65 -5.61 -6.89 5.40
N ASP A 66 -6.48 -7.28 4.47
CA ASP A 66 -7.81 -7.82 4.70
C ASP A 66 -8.23 -8.67 3.47
N TYR A 67 -9.50 -9.09 3.40
CA TYR A 67 -9.98 -9.93 2.31
C TYR A 67 -9.91 -9.25 0.92
N HIS A 68 -9.98 -7.93 0.84
CA HIS A 68 -10.05 -7.13 -0.40
C HIS A 68 -8.79 -6.28 -0.66
N THR A 69 -7.96 -6.05 0.36
CA THR A 69 -6.90 -5.04 0.33
C THR A 69 -5.52 -5.68 0.47
N VAL A 70 -4.58 -5.27 -0.39
CA VAL A 70 -3.20 -5.76 -0.40
C VAL A 70 -2.25 -4.56 -0.42
N ALA A 71 -1.27 -4.58 0.48
CA ALA A 71 -0.10 -3.70 0.39
C ALA A 71 0.96 -4.34 -0.51
N ILE A 72 1.56 -3.54 -1.37
CA ILE A 72 2.53 -3.94 -2.37
C ILE A 72 3.73 -3.02 -2.23
N ALA A 73 4.92 -3.61 -2.09
CA ALA A 73 6.16 -2.90 -2.26
C ALA A 73 6.83 -3.28 -3.58
N ASP A 74 7.57 -2.34 -4.16
CA ASP A 74 8.36 -2.59 -5.36
C ASP A 74 9.87 -2.36 -5.16
N LYS A 75 10.64 -2.87 -6.13
CA LYS A 75 12.10 -2.77 -6.17
C LYS A 75 12.62 -1.33 -6.18
N PHE A 76 11.79 -0.36 -6.58
CA PHE A 76 12.19 1.03 -6.66
C PHE A 76 11.94 1.80 -5.37
N GLY A 77 11.34 1.17 -4.35
CA GLY A 77 11.09 1.79 -3.04
C GLY A 77 9.74 2.49 -2.93
N ASN A 78 8.77 2.14 -3.78
CA ASN A 78 7.38 2.54 -3.56
C ASN A 78 6.66 1.55 -2.66
N LEU A 79 5.74 2.07 -1.85
CA LEU A 79 4.71 1.32 -1.16
C LEU A 79 3.35 1.78 -1.69
N SER A 80 2.54 0.82 -2.10
CA SER A 80 1.18 1.05 -2.60
C SER A 80 0.19 0.14 -1.91
N VAL A 81 -1.03 0.60 -1.73
CA VAL A 81 -2.14 -0.19 -1.22
C VAL A 81 -3.20 -0.25 -2.30
N VAL A 82 -3.56 -1.45 -2.74
CA VAL A 82 -4.63 -1.67 -3.73
C VAL A 82 -5.79 -2.42 -3.10
N ARG A 83 -6.99 -2.15 -3.59
CA ARG A 83 -8.22 -2.75 -3.08
C ARG A 83 -9.12 -3.22 -4.22
N LEU A 84 -9.70 -4.41 -4.06
CA LEU A 84 -10.77 -4.88 -4.94
C LEU A 84 -12.02 -3.98 -4.79
N PRO A 85 -12.72 -3.66 -5.88
CA PRO A 85 -14.01 -2.96 -5.82
C PRO A 85 -15.02 -3.71 -4.93
N GLU A 86 -15.95 -2.99 -4.30
CA GLU A 86 -16.95 -3.57 -3.39
C GLU A 86 -17.79 -4.68 -4.05
N ARG A 87 -18.05 -4.56 -5.36
CA ARG A 87 -18.85 -5.51 -6.14
C ARG A 87 -18.00 -6.23 -7.17
N VAL A 88 -17.04 -7.03 -6.69
CA VAL A 88 -16.25 -7.92 -7.55
C VAL A 88 -16.99 -9.23 -7.82
N ASN A 89 -17.10 -9.61 -9.08
CA ASN A 89 -17.58 -10.92 -9.50
C ASN A 89 -16.42 -11.93 -9.51
N GLU A 90 -16.41 -12.85 -8.56
CA GLU A 90 -15.38 -13.88 -8.47
C GLU A 90 -15.67 -15.12 -9.32
N ASP A 91 -16.92 -15.29 -9.78
CA ASP A 91 -17.38 -16.45 -10.55
C ASP A 91 -17.23 -16.21 -12.06
N VAL A 92 -16.07 -15.66 -12.45
CA VAL A 92 -15.76 -15.40 -13.86
C VAL A 92 -15.68 -16.74 -14.60
N GLN A 93 -16.50 -16.89 -15.64
CA GLN A 93 -16.47 -18.03 -16.55
C GLN A 93 -15.54 -17.71 -17.72
N ASP A 94 -14.27 -18.05 -17.59
CA ASP A 94 -13.36 -18.12 -18.73
C ASP A 94 -13.54 -19.50 -19.38
N ASP A 95 -14.43 -19.62 -20.37
CA ASP A 95 -14.54 -20.85 -21.16
C ASP A 95 -13.36 -20.95 -22.13
N PRO A 96 -12.43 -21.91 -21.96
CA PRO A 96 -11.25 -22.05 -22.81
C PRO A 96 -11.56 -22.63 -24.20
N THR A 97 -12.80 -23.10 -24.46
CA THR A 97 -13.21 -23.68 -25.76
C THR A 97 -13.87 -22.66 -26.69
N VAL A 98 -14.32 -21.53 -26.16
CA VAL A 98 -14.90 -20.45 -26.94
C VAL A 98 -13.76 -19.63 -27.55
N SER A 99 -13.71 -19.59 -28.88
CA SER A 99 -12.83 -18.69 -29.63
C SER A 99 -13.18 -17.26 -29.23
N LYS A 100 -12.42 -16.69 -28.29
CA LYS A 100 -12.69 -15.39 -27.68
C LYS A 100 -12.92 -14.34 -28.76
N SER A 101 -14.11 -13.74 -28.79
CA SER A 101 -14.33 -12.59 -29.65
C SER A 101 -13.44 -11.44 -29.16
N VAL A 102 -13.17 -10.44 -30.00
CA VAL A 102 -12.38 -9.25 -29.61
C VAL A 102 -12.95 -8.58 -28.33
N TRP A 103 -14.24 -8.78 -28.07
CA TRP A 103 -14.98 -8.28 -26.90
C TRP A 103 -14.79 -9.11 -25.62
N ASP A 104 -14.29 -10.35 -25.72
CA ASP A 104 -13.97 -11.24 -24.58
C ASP A 104 -12.51 -11.11 -24.12
N ARG A 105 -11.74 -10.21 -24.76
CA ARG A 105 -10.44 -9.79 -24.26
C ARG A 105 -10.71 -8.95 -23.01
N GLY A 106 -10.25 -9.41 -21.86
CA GLY A 106 -10.36 -8.65 -20.62
C GLY A 106 -9.75 -7.26 -20.76
N TRP A 107 -10.10 -6.37 -19.83
CA TRP A 107 -9.74 -4.97 -19.92
C TRP A 107 -8.21 -4.80 -19.90
N LEU A 108 -7.65 -4.01 -20.84
CA LEU A 108 -6.20 -3.79 -20.99
C LEU A 108 -5.36 -5.07 -21.18
N ASN A 109 -5.87 -6.06 -21.93
CA ASN A 109 -5.22 -7.39 -22.11
C ASN A 109 -5.05 -8.21 -20.81
N GLY A 110 -5.71 -7.81 -19.72
CA GLY A 110 -5.65 -8.46 -18.41
C GLY A 110 -6.97 -9.09 -17.99
N ALA A 111 -7.23 -9.12 -16.68
CA ALA A 111 -8.54 -9.53 -16.14
C ALA A 111 -9.63 -8.50 -16.49
N SER A 112 -10.89 -8.92 -16.41
CA SER A 112 -12.05 -8.06 -16.68
C SER A 112 -12.28 -6.99 -15.61
N GLN A 113 -11.79 -7.22 -14.40
CA GLN A 113 -11.97 -6.32 -13.25
C GLN A 113 -10.63 -5.84 -12.76
N LYS A 114 -10.59 -4.58 -12.34
CA LYS A 114 -9.36 -3.91 -11.91
C LYS A 114 -9.43 -3.53 -10.44
N VAL A 115 -8.30 -3.63 -9.77
CA VAL A 115 -8.16 -3.09 -8.41
C VAL A 115 -7.98 -1.57 -8.45
N GLU A 116 -8.40 -0.92 -7.36
CA GLU A 116 -8.27 0.51 -7.16
C GLU A 116 -7.04 0.81 -6.29
N LEU A 117 -6.26 1.81 -6.69
CA LEU A 117 -5.17 2.34 -5.88
C LEU A 117 -5.75 3.16 -4.72
N VAL A 118 -5.56 2.70 -3.48
CA VAL A 118 -6.05 3.36 -2.25
C VAL A 118 -5.01 4.35 -1.72
N ALA A 119 -3.76 3.90 -1.64
CA ALA A 119 -2.65 4.69 -1.11
C ALA A 119 -1.37 4.45 -1.91
N ASN A 120 -0.51 5.46 -1.99
CA ASN A 120 0.79 5.37 -2.65
C ASN A 120 1.78 6.31 -1.97
N PHE A 121 2.98 5.82 -1.69
CA PHE A 121 4.03 6.60 -1.04
C PHE A 121 5.41 6.12 -1.42
N PHE A 122 6.29 7.05 -1.78
CA PHE A 122 7.70 6.74 -2.05
C PHE A 122 8.50 6.77 -0.74
N ILE A 123 9.00 5.60 -0.33
CA ILE A 123 9.83 5.45 0.87
C ILE A 123 11.24 5.98 0.60
N GLY A 124 11.78 5.73 -0.59
CA GLY A 124 13.14 6.09 -0.98
C GLY A 124 14.16 4.97 -0.85
N ASP A 125 13.74 3.81 -0.35
CA ASP A 125 14.58 2.63 -0.21
C ASP A 125 13.76 1.37 -0.51
N THR A 126 14.42 0.34 -1.05
CA THR A 126 13.75 -0.88 -1.47
C THR A 126 13.25 -1.63 -0.25
N ILE A 127 11.92 -1.75 -0.12
CA ILE A 127 11.30 -2.53 0.95
C ILE A 127 11.50 -4.03 0.68
N THR A 128 11.97 -4.73 1.70
CA THR A 128 12.28 -6.17 1.68
C THR A 128 11.26 -7.03 2.40
N SER A 129 10.50 -6.46 3.32
CA SER A 129 9.38 -7.16 3.98
C SER A 129 8.25 -6.21 4.34
N LEU A 130 7.02 -6.75 4.31
CA LEU A 130 5.80 -6.09 4.78
C LEU A 130 5.07 -7.04 5.72
N GLN A 131 4.67 -6.54 6.88
CA GLN A 131 3.92 -7.33 7.86
C GLN A 131 2.90 -6.47 8.59
N LYS A 132 1.64 -6.87 8.51
CA LYS A 132 0.57 -6.33 9.35
C LYS A 132 0.64 -7.00 10.72
N THR A 133 0.87 -6.23 11.78
CA THR A 133 0.97 -6.77 13.14
C THR A 133 0.77 -5.69 14.19
N SER A 134 0.54 -6.10 15.44
CA SER A 134 0.55 -5.19 16.60
C SER A 134 1.93 -5.25 17.27
N LEU A 135 2.55 -4.08 17.46
CA LEU A 135 3.90 -3.98 18.02
C LEU A 135 3.94 -4.13 19.55
N MET A 136 2.79 -3.94 20.22
CA MET A 136 2.66 -4.07 21.66
C MET A 136 1.33 -4.75 22.03
N PRO A 137 1.26 -5.53 23.12
CA PRO A 137 0.00 -6.09 23.58
C PRO A 137 -1.08 -5.02 23.78
N GLY A 138 -2.21 -5.16 23.08
CA GLY A 138 -3.33 -4.21 23.16
C GLY A 138 -3.20 -2.97 22.28
N ALA A 139 -2.08 -2.78 21.57
CA ALA A 139 -1.94 -1.72 20.58
C ALA A 139 -2.66 -2.07 19.27
N ASN A 140 -2.97 -1.04 18.49
CA ASN A 140 -3.57 -1.21 17.18
C ASN A 140 -2.58 -1.83 16.19
N GLU A 141 -3.10 -2.53 15.18
CA GLU A 141 -2.26 -3.09 14.13
C GLU A 141 -1.67 -1.97 13.25
N ALA A 142 -0.39 -2.12 12.92
CA ALA A 142 0.32 -1.30 11.96
C ALA A 142 0.82 -2.18 10.80
N LEU A 143 1.05 -1.56 9.64
CA LEU A 143 1.79 -2.18 8.55
C LEU A 143 3.27 -1.86 8.72
N VAL A 144 4.02 -2.80 9.24
CA VAL A 144 5.47 -2.69 9.46
C VAL A 144 6.21 -3.05 8.18
N TYR A 145 7.25 -2.31 7.86
CA TYR A 145 8.12 -2.59 6.72
C TYR A 145 9.59 -2.56 7.12
N THR A 146 10.41 -3.32 6.40
CA THR A 146 11.87 -3.24 6.48
C THR A 146 12.46 -2.93 5.11
N THR A 147 13.61 -2.26 5.06
CA THR A 147 14.26 -1.89 3.80
C THR A 147 15.65 -2.51 3.67
N ILE A 148 16.18 -2.56 2.44
CA ILE A 148 17.52 -3.08 2.17
C ILE A 148 18.62 -2.23 2.82
N GLY A 149 18.41 -0.92 3.00
CA GLY A 149 19.28 -0.02 3.77
C GLY A 149 19.20 -0.21 5.28
N GLY A 150 18.37 -1.12 5.78
CA GLY A 150 18.24 -1.45 7.20
C GLY A 150 17.25 -0.59 7.98
N ALA A 151 16.45 0.25 7.30
CA ALA A 151 15.40 0.99 7.97
C ALA A 151 14.24 0.06 8.36
N ILE A 152 13.62 0.34 9.51
CA ILE A 152 12.38 -0.28 9.96
C ILE A 152 11.39 0.86 10.15
N GLY A 153 10.27 0.81 9.43
CA GLY A 153 9.23 1.81 9.54
C GLY A 153 7.85 1.17 9.64
N CYS A 154 6.83 2.00 9.85
CA CYS A 154 5.46 1.54 9.89
C CYS A 154 4.50 2.54 9.24
N LEU A 155 3.39 2.02 8.71
CA LEU A 155 2.23 2.80 8.33
C LEU A 155 1.12 2.51 9.34
N VAL A 156 0.53 3.57 9.86
CA VAL A 156 -0.54 3.51 10.86
C VAL A 156 -1.80 4.14 10.28
N SER A 157 -2.96 3.62 10.68
CA SER A 157 -4.25 4.20 10.31
C SER A 157 -4.63 5.36 11.23
N PHE A 158 -5.31 6.37 10.70
CA PHE A 158 -5.98 7.36 11.55
C PHE A 158 -7.33 6.84 12.06
N MET A 159 -7.72 7.25 13.26
CA MET A 159 -8.97 6.82 13.90
C MET A 159 -10.15 7.72 13.54
N SER A 160 -9.88 8.96 13.13
CA SER A 160 -10.89 9.93 12.76
C SER A 160 -10.43 10.81 11.60
N LYS A 161 -11.40 11.39 10.90
CA LYS A 161 -11.12 12.38 9.86
C LYS A 161 -10.44 13.62 10.43
N ASP A 162 -10.81 14.02 11.64
CA ASP A 162 -10.19 15.17 12.32
C ASP A 162 -8.68 14.97 12.56
N GLU A 163 -8.24 13.73 12.83
CA GLU A 163 -6.80 13.44 12.90
C GLU A 163 -6.13 13.54 11.54
N VAL A 164 -6.75 13.02 10.48
CA VAL A 164 -6.24 13.15 9.11
C VAL A 164 -6.08 14.62 8.74
N ASP A 165 -7.12 15.44 8.96
CA ASP A 165 -7.12 16.86 8.64
C ASP A 165 -6.05 17.60 9.47
N PHE A 166 -5.90 17.28 10.76
CA PHE A 166 -4.85 17.84 11.60
C PHE A 166 -3.44 17.52 11.08
N PHE A 167 -3.12 16.25 10.86
CA PHE A 167 -1.78 15.84 10.44
C PHE A 167 -1.46 16.27 9.00
N THR A 168 -2.47 16.36 8.13
CA THR A 168 -2.30 16.90 6.77
C THR A 168 -1.88 18.37 6.83
N ASN A 169 -2.55 19.17 7.66
CA ASN A 169 -2.19 20.57 7.82
C ASN A 169 -0.83 20.72 8.51
N LEU A 170 -0.54 19.93 9.55
CA LEU A 170 0.76 19.95 10.22
C LEU A 170 1.90 19.64 9.24
N GLU A 171 1.78 18.57 8.43
CA GLU A 171 2.76 18.24 7.40
C GLU A 171 2.94 19.41 6.42
N MET A 172 1.86 20.03 5.95
CA MET A 172 1.91 21.17 5.05
C MET A 172 2.71 22.35 5.65
N HIS A 173 2.44 22.72 6.90
CA HIS A 173 3.14 23.82 7.57
C HIS A 173 4.62 23.48 7.84
N VAL A 174 4.92 22.29 8.36
CA VAL A 174 6.31 21.90 8.66
C VAL A 174 7.15 21.84 7.38
N ARG A 175 6.58 21.39 6.26
CA ARG A 175 7.29 21.40 4.95
C ARG A 175 7.66 22.80 4.47
N SER A 176 6.84 23.81 4.78
CA SER A 176 7.10 25.20 4.41
C SER A 176 8.17 25.81 5.30
N GLU A 177 8.03 25.63 6.62
CA GLU A 177 8.88 26.30 7.61
C GLU A 177 10.19 25.57 7.91
N TYR A 178 10.25 24.27 7.61
CA TYR A 178 11.42 23.40 7.83
C TYR A 178 11.68 22.53 6.58
N PRO A 179 12.07 23.13 5.45
CA PRO A 179 12.22 22.43 4.20
C PRO A 179 13.39 21.42 4.23
N PRO A 180 13.36 20.38 3.38
CA PRO A 180 14.43 19.39 3.32
C PRO A 180 15.81 20.02 3.05
N LEU A 181 16.81 19.62 3.85
CA LEU A 181 18.16 20.21 3.86
C LEU A 181 18.86 20.24 2.50
N CYS A 182 18.63 19.23 1.67
CA CYS A 182 19.26 19.11 0.35
C CYS A 182 18.52 19.87 -0.77
N GLY A 183 17.55 20.74 -0.43
CA GLY A 183 16.81 21.56 -1.39
C GLY A 183 15.83 20.78 -2.27
N ARG A 184 15.55 19.51 -1.95
CA ARG A 184 14.54 18.71 -2.65
C ARG A 184 13.16 19.08 -2.11
N ASP A 185 12.20 19.35 -2.99
CA ASP A 185 10.80 19.50 -2.56
C ASP A 185 10.27 18.17 -2.00
N HIS A 186 9.69 18.23 -0.81
CA HIS A 186 9.21 17.06 -0.08
C HIS A 186 8.12 16.29 -0.84
N LEU A 187 7.10 16.97 -1.37
CA LEU A 187 6.01 16.29 -2.07
C LEU A 187 6.47 15.68 -3.38
N SER A 188 7.36 16.36 -4.10
CA SER A 188 8.03 15.84 -5.28
C SER A 188 8.89 14.63 -4.97
N TYR A 189 9.52 14.57 -3.79
CA TYR A 189 10.23 13.40 -3.32
C TYR A 189 9.28 12.24 -3.01
N ARG A 190 8.25 12.44 -2.18
CA ARG A 190 7.27 11.39 -1.84
C ARG A 190 6.41 10.94 -3.01
N SER A 191 6.42 11.71 -4.11
CA SER A 191 5.74 11.42 -5.38
C SER A 191 6.70 11.00 -6.51
N TYR A 192 7.86 10.43 -6.19
CA TYR A 192 8.95 10.24 -7.16
C TYR A 192 8.54 9.48 -8.45
N TYR A 193 7.85 8.34 -8.31
CA TYR A 193 7.40 7.52 -9.45
C TYR A 193 5.90 7.66 -9.73
N ALA A 194 5.11 7.84 -8.68
CA ALA A 194 3.67 8.05 -8.75
C ALA A 194 3.25 9.03 -7.66
N PRO A 195 2.18 9.82 -7.86
CA PRO A 195 1.71 10.79 -6.86
C PRO A 195 1.52 10.18 -5.48
N CYS A 196 1.98 10.88 -4.44
CA CYS A 196 1.61 10.55 -3.06
C CYS A 196 0.08 10.57 -2.95
N LYS A 197 -0.49 9.53 -2.36
CA LYS A 197 -1.94 9.37 -2.21
C LYS A 197 -2.26 8.79 -0.85
N SER A 198 -3.11 9.48 -0.10
CA SER A 198 -3.69 9.02 1.17
C SER A 198 -2.66 8.62 2.24
N VAL A 199 -1.46 9.23 2.23
CA VAL A 199 -0.40 9.01 3.22
C VAL A 199 0.15 10.37 3.62
N ILE A 200 0.38 10.54 4.92
CA ILE A 200 1.01 11.72 5.52
C ILE A 200 2.38 11.28 6.01
N ASP A 201 3.41 12.09 5.74
CA ASP A 201 4.76 11.80 6.23
C ASP A 201 4.90 12.13 7.72
N GLY A 202 4.87 11.08 8.55
CA GLY A 202 5.08 11.20 9.99
C GLY A 202 6.47 11.72 10.37
N ASP A 203 7.50 11.38 9.59
CA ASP A 203 8.88 11.81 9.86
C ASP A 203 9.01 13.33 9.70
N ILE A 204 8.30 13.90 8.73
CA ILE A 204 8.19 15.35 8.57
C ILE A 204 7.40 15.96 9.72
N CYS A 205 6.27 15.39 10.09
CA CYS A 205 5.47 15.90 11.21
C CYS A 205 6.29 15.96 12.52
N GLU A 206 7.14 14.97 12.79
CA GLU A 206 7.99 14.91 13.97
C GLU A 206 9.09 15.99 13.99
N GLN A 207 9.51 16.50 12.83
CA GLN A 207 10.46 17.62 12.74
C GLN A 207 9.93 18.92 13.32
N PHE A 208 8.61 19.02 13.59
CA PHE A 208 8.03 20.13 14.36
C PHE A 208 8.81 20.40 15.66
N SER A 209 9.24 19.35 16.35
CA SER A 209 10.01 19.45 17.59
C SER A 209 11.41 20.05 17.43
N LEU A 210 11.97 20.00 16.21
CA LEU A 210 13.30 20.49 15.87
C LEU A 210 13.30 21.94 15.37
N MET A 211 12.12 22.49 15.05
CA MET A 211 11.97 23.88 14.60
C MET A 211 12.28 24.87 15.73
N GLU A 212 12.65 26.10 15.38
CA GLU A 212 12.77 27.18 16.38
C GLU A 212 11.44 27.43 17.09
N LEU A 213 11.49 27.79 18.39
CA LEU A 213 10.28 27.97 19.20
C LEU A 213 9.34 29.07 18.64
N SER A 214 9.88 30.09 17.97
CA SER A 214 9.12 31.10 17.24
C SER A 214 8.25 30.45 16.15
N LYS A 215 8.86 29.62 15.30
CA LYS A 215 8.20 28.89 14.23
C LYS A 215 7.21 27.84 14.73
N GLN A 216 7.55 27.13 15.81
CA GLN A 216 6.60 26.23 16.46
C GLN A 216 5.34 26.96 16.91
N LYS A 217 5.47 28.17 17.46
CA LYS A 217 4.32 28.99 17.88
C LYS A 217 3.49 29.49 16.70
N GLU A 218 4.13 29.93 15.62
CA GLU A 218 3.46 30.36 14.38
C GLU A 218 2.59 29.21 13.82
N VAL A 219 3.16 28.02 13.64
CA VAL A 219 2.43 26.84 13.16
C VAL A 219 1.32 26.43 14.13
N ALA A 220 1.57 26.50 15.45
CA ALA A 220 0.56 26.16 16.44
C ALA A 220 -0.64 27.12 16.40
N GLU A 221 -0.39 28.41 16.23
CA GLU A 221 -1.42 29.43 16.10
C GLU A 221 -2.28 29.21 14.84
N GLU A 222 -1.65 28.91 13.70
CA GLU A 222 -2.35 28.60 12.44
C GLU A 222 -3.24 27.35 12.54
N LEU A 223 -2.80 26.35 13.33
CA LEU A 223 -3.58 25.14 13.62
C LEU A 223 -4.61 25.32 14.74
N GLY A 224 -4.69 26.50 15.37
CA GLY A 224 -5.57 26.75 16.52
C GLY A 224 -5.24 25.87 17.72
N LYS A 225 -3.96 25.61 17.95
CA LYS A 225 -3.42 24.75 19.02
C LYS A 225 -2.27 25.44 19.75
N THR A 226 -1.88 24.85 20.87
CA THR A 226 -0.62 25.16 21.55
C THR A 226 0.48 24.19 21.07
N VAL A 227 1.74 24.61 21.19
CA VAL A 227 2.91 23.76 20.92
C VAL A 227 2.84 22.44 21.70
N SER A 228 2.43 22.51 22.97
CA SER A 228 2.28 21.33 23.83
C SER A 228 1.21 20.36 23.34
N GLU A 229 0.07 20.87 22.84
CA GLU A 229 -0.98 20.01 22.26
C GLU A 229 -0.54 19.31 20.98
N ILE A 230 0.25 19.99 20.14
CA ILE A 230 0.81 19.38 18.91
C ILE A 230 1.81 18.28 19.28
N SER A 231 2.77 18.58 20.17
CA SER A 231 3.74 17.58 20.65
C SER A 231 3.05 16.38 21.29
N LYS A 232 2.01 16.61 22.10
CA LYS A 232 1.22 15.54 22.70
C LYS A 232 0.51 14.70 21.63
N LYS A 233 -0.07 15.31 20.60
CA LYS A 233 -0.72 14.55 19.51
C LYS A 233 0.27 13.68 18.72
N LEU A 234 1.50 14.16 18.50
CA LEU A 234 2.58 13.39 17.88
C LEU A 234 2.98 12.20 18.76
N GLU A 235 3.08 12.40 20.07
CA GLU A 235 3.39 11.31 21.01
C GLU A 235 2.24 10.30 21.15
N ASP A 236 0.99 10.79 21.19
CA ASP A 236 -0.21 9.95 21.29
C ASP A 236 -0.33 9.01 20.08
N ILE A 237 0.00 9.46 18.87
CA ILE A 237 -0.04 8.57 17.69
C ILE A 237 1.06 7.50 17.75
N ARG A 238 2.27 7.83 18.22
CA ARG A 238 3.33 6.83 18.42
C ARG A 238 2.91 5.80 19.44
N THR A 239 2.49 6.24 20.63
CA THR A 239 2.13 5.37 21.75
C THR A 239 0.96 4.42 21.42
N ARG A 240 0.04 4.82 20.52
CA ARG A 240 -1.08 3.97 20.09
C ARG A 240 -0.68 2.76 19.23
N TYR A 241 0.44 2.84 18.53
CA TYR A 241 0.84 1.85 17.52
C TYR A 241 2.25 1.26 17.75
N ALA A 242 3.13 2.02 18.38
CA ALA A 242 4.55 1.79 18.52
C ALA A 242 5.05 2.29 19.89
N PHE A 243 6.37 2.39 20.03
CA PHE A 243 7.06 2.82 21.25
C PHE A 243 7.36 4.32 21.28
#